data_AF-A0A498I540-F1
#
_entry.id   AF-A0A498I540-F1
#
_cell.length_a   1.000
_cell.length_b   1.000
_cell.length_c   1.000
_cell.angle_alpha   90.00
_cell.angle_beta   90.00
_cell.angle_gamma   90.00
#
_symmetry.space_group_name_H-M   'P 1'
#
loop_
_entity.id
_entity.type
_entity.pdbx_description
1 polymer ?
#
loop_
_entity_poly.entity_id
_entity_poly.type
_entity_poly.pdbx_seq_one_letter_code
_entity_poly.pdbx_strand_id
1 'polypeptide(L)'
;MEHNRGQDGGDDWFKIWLFYVRVAPYVTGSVLDHLKLRHLRREIGILLEIDRTRVPTSDSASLMLRSDPVDKELSEVMYVSIDTVRVTGEVEFEVYENNDMVLCGSLKRWRVFGSMEMRKD
;
A
#
# COMPACT_ATOMS: atom_id res chain seq x y z
N MET A 1 44.37 -5.81 -2.66
CA MET A 1 43.40 -4.69 -2.71
C MET A 1 42.11 -5.26 -3.23
N GLU A 2 41.19 -5.53 -2.31
CA GLU A 2 39.94 -6.22 -2.60
C GLU A 2 38.92 -5.30 -3.28
N HIS A 3 38.08 -5.98 -4.04
CA HIS A 3 37.24 -5.49 -5.13
C HIS A 3 35.94 -4.90 -4.58
N ASN A 4 35.79 -3.57 -4.54
CA ASN A 4 34.50 -2.96 -4.25
C ASN A 4 33.72 -2.79 -5.56
N ARG A 5 33.02 -3.87 -5.92
CA ARG A 5 31.88 -3.82 -6.83
C ARG A 5 30.88 -2.86 -6.19
N GLY A 6 30.80 -1.63 -6.69
CA GLY A 6 29.66 -0.77 -6.44
C GLY A 6 28.44 -1.53 -6.92
N GLN A 7 27.71 -2.13 -5.99
CA GLN A 7 26.39 -2.64 -6.27
C GLN A 7 25.55 -1.42 -6.64
N ASP A 8 25.17 -1.38 -7.91
CA ASP A 8 24.12 -0.54 -8.44
C ASP A 8 22.81 -0.92 -7.72
N GLY A 9 22.65 -0.38 -6.52
CA GLY A 9 21.45 -0.53 -5.70
C GLY A 9 20.39 0.41 -6.24
N GLY A 10 19.89 0.13 -7.44
CA GLY A 10 18.77 0.84 -8.03
C GLY A 10 17.65 0.97 -7.01
N ASP A 11 17.09 2.17 -6.88
CA ASP A 11 16.07 2.53 -5.90
C ASP A 11 15.01 1.42 -5.73
N ASP A 12 15.18 0.58 -4.71
CA ASP A 12 14.27 -0.54 -4.40
C ASP A 12 12.89 -0.07 -3.92
N TRP A 13 12.67 1.24 -3.87
CA TRP A 13 11.42 1.89 -3.57
C TRP A 13 10.32 1.51 -4.57
N PHE A 14 9.27 0.90 -4.04
CA PHE A 14 7.95 0.81 -4.65
C PHE A 14 7.12 2.02 -4.25
N LYS A 15 6.49 2.67 -5.23
CA LYS A 15 5.72 3.90 -5.04
C LYS A 15 4.25 3.65 -5.35
N ILE A 16 3.40 4.04 -4.42
CA ILE A 16 1.94 3.98 -4.51
C ILE A 16 1.44 5.42 -4.51
N TRP A 17 0.73 5.78 -5.56
CA TRP A 17 0.15 7.12 -5.72
C TRP A 17 -1.32 7.19 -5.30
N LEU A 18 -1.96 6.03 -5.20
CA LEU A 18 -3.39 5.92 -4.98
C LEU A 18 -3.67 4.67 -4.16
N PHE A 19 -4.36 4.85 -3.03
CA PHE A 19 -5.02 3.74 -2.35
C PHE A 19 -6.50 3.80 -2.69
N TYR A 20 -7.02 2.67 -3.17
CA TYR A 20 -8.40 2.51 -3.55
C TYR A 20 -9.01 1.38 -2.74
N VAL A 21 -10.05 1.69 -1.96
CA VAL A 21 -10.79 0.70 -1.17
C VAL A 21 -12.25 0.72 -1.66
N ARG A 22 -12.72 -0.44 -2.13
CA ARG A 22 -14.10 -0.65 -2.58
C ARG A 22 -14.83 -1.50 -1.58
N VAL A 23 -15.98 -1.04 -1.12
CA VAL A 23 -16.84 -1.76 -0.16
C VAL A 23 -18.20 -2.01 -0.80
N ALA A 24 -18.65 -3.26 -0.76
CA ALA A 24 -19.93 -3.71 -1.29
C ALA A 24 -20.52 -4.82 -0.40
N PRO A 25 -21.84 -4.79 -0.09
CA PRO A 25 -22.80 -3.73 -0.40
C PRO A 25 -22.63 -2.49 0.51
N TYR A 26 -22.98 -1.31 -0.01
CA TYR A 26 -22.94 -0.05 0.73
C TYR A 26 -24.13 0.06 1.68
N VAL A 27 -23.83 0.08 2.97
CA VAL A 27 -24.82 0.38 4.01
C VAL A 27 -24.80 1.88 4.28
N THR A 28 -25.94 2.55 4.10
CA THR A 28 -26.10 3.98 4.36
C THR A 28 -25.61 4.33 5.78
N GLY A 29 -24.57 5.16 5.88
CA GLY A 29 -23.97 5.59 7.15
C GLY A 29 -22.61 4.97 7.48
N SER A 30 -22.16 3.99 6.69
CA SER A 30 -20.80 3.44 6.73
C SER A 30 -19.81 4.45 6.11
N VAL A 31 -18.80 4.87 6.86
CA VAL A 31 -17.75 5.80 6.42
C VAL A 31 -16.41 5.25 6.91
N LEU A 32 -15.56 4.82 5.97
CA LEU A 32 -14.18 4.50 6.30
C LEU A 32 -13.46 5.77 6.75
N ASP A 33 -12.87 5.73 7.95
CA ASP A 33 -12.23 6.89 8.57
C ASP A 33 -10.82 7.08 8.03
N HIS A 34 -10.01 6.02 8.12
CA HIS A 34 -8.59 6.08 7.84
C HIS A 34 -7.99 4.71 7.52
N LEU A 35 -6.91 4.76 6.75
CA LEU A 35 -6.02 3.65 6.45
C LEU A 35 -4.76 3.82 7.30
N LYS A 36 -4.40 2.83 8.11
CA LYS A 36 -3.10 2.78 8.80
C LYS A 36 -2.12 1.95 7.99
N LEU A 37 -0.92 2.47 7.84
CA LEU A 37 0.24 1.74 7.32
C LEU A 37 1.29 1.57 8.41
N ARG A 38 1.89 0.39 8.48
CA ARG A 38 3.01 0.12 9.40
C ARG A 38 4.02 -0.84 8.79
N HIS A 39 5.22 -0.81 9.34
CA HIS A 39 6.28 -1.74 8.99
C HIS A 39 5.93 -3.16 9.41
N LEU A 40 6.30 -4.14 8.58
CA LEU A 40 6.22 -5.55 8.94
C LEU A 40 7.19 -5.83 10.11
N ARG A 41 6.67 -6.35 11.23
CA ARG A 41 7.41 -6.49 12.51
C ARG A 41 8.71 -7.31 12.49
N ARG A 42 9.05 -7.97 11.38
CA ARG A 42 10.19 -8.91 11.29
C ARG A 42 11.16 -8.61 10.15
N GLU A 43 10.96 -7.56 9.37
CA GLU A 43 11.76 -7.28 8.19
C GLU A 43 12.73 -6.12 8.46
N ILE A 44 14.04 -6.40 8.45
CA ILE A 44 15.09 -5.42 8.72
C ILE A 44 15.42 -4.67 7.44
N GLY A 45 15.59 -3.36 7.52
CA GLY A 45 15.99 -2.53 6.37
C GLY A 45 14.83 -2.05 5.51
N ILE A 46 13.58 -2.25 5.95
CA ILE A 46 12.40 -1.67 5.31
C ILE A 46 12.28 -0.20 5.69
N LEU A 47 12.08 0.64 4.69
CA LEU A 47 11.77 2.06 4.84
C LEU A 47 10.36 2.30 4.33
N LEU A 48 9.58 3.07 5.11
CA LEU A 48 8.24 3.52 4.75
C LEU A 48 8.23 5.05 4.75
N GLU A 49 7.81 5.63 3.63
CA GLU A 49 7.65 7.07 3.45
C GLU A 49 6.20 7.39 3.09
N ILE A 50 5.62 8.39 3.75
CA ILE A 50 4.33 8.99 3.40
C ILE A 50 4.57 10.46 3.14
N ASP A 51 4.21 10.93 1.95
CA ASP A 51 4.44 12.31 1.49
C ASP A 51 5.87 12.81 1.80
N ARG A 52 6.86 11.95 1.55
CA ARG A 52 8.30 12.19 1.76
C ARG A 52 8.72 12.25 3.24
N THR A 53 7.81 12.00 4.17
CA THR A 53 8.13 11.86 5.60
C THR A 53 8.37 10.40 5.94
N ARG A 54 9.51 10.09 6.57
CA ARG A 54 9.85 8.74 7.01
C ARG A 54 9.06 8.35 8.24
N VAL A 55 8.43 7.18 8.20
CA VAL A 55 7.74 6.57 9.34
C VAL A 55 8.74 5.70 10.10
N PRO A 56 8.96 5.92 11.40
CA PRO A 56 9.82 5.05 12.22
C PRO A 56 9.35 3.60 12.21
N THR A 57 10.26 2.64 12.37
CA THR A 57 9.93 1.20 12.37
C THR A 57 9.06 0.76 13.54
N SER A 58 9.05 1.52 14.64
CA SER A 58 8.17 1.30 15.79
C SER A 58 6.75 1.84 15.60
N ASP A 59 6.54 2.68 14.58
CA ASP A 59 5.35 3.52 14.47
C ASP A 59 4.48 3.08 13.28
N SER A 60 3.26 3.59 13.29
CA SER A 60 2.31 3.50 12.17
C SER A 60 1.92 4.91 11.73
N ALA A 61 1.60 5.07 10.46
CA ALA A 61 1.08 6.32 9.94
C ALA A 61 -0.35 6.14 9.42
N SER A 62 -1.20 7.14 9.69
CA SER A 62 -2.61 7.14 9.29
C SER A 62 -2.79 8.05 8.08
N LEU A 63 -3.57 7.55 7.12
CA LEU A 63 -3.93 8.20 5.87
C LEU A 63 -5.45 8.42 5.88
N MET A 64 -5.90 9.64 5.59
CA MET A 64 -7.33 9.91 5.54
C MET A 64 -7.93 9.34 4.25
N LEU A 65 -9.02 8.59 4.39
CA LEU A 65 -9.79 8.08 3.26
C LEU A 65 -10.91 9.07 2.93
N ARG A 66 -11.00 9.48 1.67
CA ARG A 66 -12.09 10.34 1.19
C ARG A 66 -13.07 9.48 0.41
N SER A 67 -14.35 9.60 0.72
CA SER A 67 -15.41 8.95 -0.06
C SER A 67 -15.54 9.64 -1.42
N ASP A 68 -15.38 8.88 -2.49
CA ASP A 68 -15.73 9.27 -3.85
C ASP A 68 -17.17 8.79 -4.14
N PRO A 69 -18.04 9.62 -4.75
CA PRO A 69 -19.47 9.35 -4.77
C PRO A 69 -19.83 8.05 -5.50
N VAL A 70 -20.52 7.21 -4.72
CA VAL A 70 -21.18 5.93 -4.99
C VAL A 70 -21.78 5.79 -6.39
N ASP A 71 -21.45 4.67 -7.05
CA ASP A 71 -22.31 4.08 -8.07
C ASP A 71 -23.58 3.56 -7.37
N LYS A 72 -24.65 4.35 -7.47
CA LYS A 72 -25.93 4.07 -6.79
C LYS A 72 -26.63 2.84 -7.33
N GLU A 73 -26.28 2.39 -8.54
CA GLU A 73 -26.87 1.21 -9.15
C GLU A 73 -26.26 -0.07 -8.58
N LEU A 74 -24.98 -0.03 -8.17
CA LEU A 74 -24.26 -1.20 -7.64
C LEU A 74 -24.22 -1.29 -6.12
N SER A 75 -24.67 -0.26 -5.38
CA SER A 75 -24.54 -0.17 -3.92
C SER A 75 -23.07 -0.32 -3.49
N GLU A 76 -22.19 0.50 -4.05
CA GLU A 76 -20.75 0.44 -3.74
C GLU A 76 -20.20 1.81 -3.41
N VAL A 77 -19.41 1.91 -2.34
CA VAL A 77 -18.63 3.12 -2.05
C VAL A 77 -17.18 2.88 -2.40
N MET A 78 -16.61 3.95 -2.94
CA MET A 78 -15.21 4.05 -3.28
C MET A 78 -14.54 5.00 -2.30
N TYR A 79 -13.48 4.54 -1.64
CA TYR A 79 -12.66 5.37 -0.78
C TYR A 79 -11.27 5.50 -1.37
N VAL A 80 -10.77 6.73 -1.37
CA VAL A 80 -9.50 7.08 -1.98
C VAL A 80 -8.61 7.86 -1.01
N SER A 81 -7.34 7.49 -0.96
CA SER A 81 -6.26 8.34 -0.43
C SER A 81 -5.34 8.72 -1.59
N ILE A 82 -4.95 10.00 -1.61
CA ILE A 82 -4.08 10.62 -2.62
C ILE A 82 -2.65 10.85 -2.12
N ASP A 83 -2.37 10.37 -0.91
CA ASP A 83 -1.07 10.52 -0.28
C ASP A 83 -0.05 9.63 -1.02
N THR A 84 1.15 10.14 -1.18
CA THR A 84 2.20 9.42 -1.87
C THR A 84 2.93 8.51 -0.90
N VAL A 85 2.76 7.20 -1.05
CA VAL A 85 3.44 6.20 -0.23
C VAL A 85 4.61 5.59 -0.98
N ARG A 86 5.75 5.44 -0.32
CA ARG A 86 6.90 4.70 -0.84
C ARG A 86 7.34 3.67 0.18
N VAL A 87 7.71 2.47 -0.28
CA VAL A 87 8.23 1.40 0.58
C VAL A 87 9.34 0.62 -0.12
N THR A 88 10.39 0.20 0.60
CA THR A 88 11.48 -0.63 0.05
C THR A 88 11.27 -2.14 0.19
N GLY A 89 10.15 -2.57 0.79
CA GLY A 89 9.78 -3.98 0.96
C GLY A 89 8.30 -4.15 1.29
N GLU A 90 7.97 -5.04 2.23
CA GLU A 90 6.59 -5.32 2.60
C GLU A 90 6.06 -4.34 3.65
N VAL A 91 4.80 -3.91 3.48
CA VAL A 91 4.09 -3.03 4.42
C VAL A 91 2.78 -3.67 4.83
N GLU A 92 2.43 -3.60 6.11
CA GLU A 92 1.11 -4.00 6.61
C GLU A 92 0.16 -2.81 6.52
N PHE A 93 -1.10 -3.08 6.20
CA PHE A 93 -2.15 -2.09 6.18
C PHE A 93 -3.38 -2.55 6.96
N GLU A 94 -4.06 -1.59 7.56
CA GLU A 94 -5.32 -1.76 8.27
C GLU A 94 -6.27 -0.62 7.89
N VAL A 95 -7.52 -0.96 7.60
CA VAL A 95 -8.58 0.01 7.28
C VAL A 95 -9.58 0.02 8.42
N TYR A 96 -9.93 1.22 8.86
CA TYR A 96 -10.82 1.43 9.99
C TYR A 96 -12.11 2.14 9.59
N GLU A 97 -13.20 1.73 10.22
CA GLU A 97 -14.50 2.39 10.22
C GLU A 97 -14.96 2.54 11.66
N ASN A 98 -15.24 3.76 12.12
CA ASN A 98 -15.66 4.05 13.49
C ASN A 98 -14.74 3.42 14.55
N ASN A 99 -13.43 3.39 14.30
CA ASN A 99 -12.42 2.73 15.13
C ASN A 99 -12.46 1.18 15.17
N ASP A 100 -13.35 0.56 14.41
CA ASP A 100 -13.36 -0.89 14.16
C ASP A 100 -12.54 -1.22 12.91
N MET A 101 -11.67 -2.23 13.00
CA MET A 101 -10.86 -2.67 11.88
C MET A 101 -11.71 -3.53 10.94
N VAL A 102 -11.89 -3.09 9.70
CA VAL A 102 -12.75 -3.76 8.70
C VAL A 102 -11.98 -4.50 7.62
N LEU A 103 -10.74 -4.12 7.35
CA LEU A 103 -9.85 -4.79 6.38
C LEU A 103 -8.41 -4.70 6.87
N CYS A 104 -7.64 -5.78 6.68
CA CYS A 104 -6.20 -5.77 6.91
C CYS A 104 -5.48 -6.67 5.91
N GLY A 105 -4.18 -6.45 5.75
CA GLY A 105 -3.34 -7.28 4.89
C GLY A 105 -1.92 -6.74 4.80
N SER A 106 -1.16 -7.28 3.85
CA SER A 106 0.17 -6.78 3.51
C SER A 106 0.31 -6.50 2.02
N LEU A 107 1.17 -5.56 1.68
CA LEU A 107 1.48 -5.17 0.32
C LEU A 107 2.98 -5.28 0.08
N LYS A 108 3.34 -5.99 -1.00
CA LYS A 108 4.73 -6.21 -1.40
C LYS A 108 4.87 -6.05 -2.92
N ARG A 109 5.97 -5.46 -3.35
CA ARG A 109 6.34 -5.48 -4.78
C ARG A 109 6.71 -6.91 -5.19
N TRP A 110 5.96 -7.49 -6.11
CA TRP A 110 6.36 -8.71 -6.81
C TRP A 110 7.24 -8.35 -8.01
N ARG A 111 8.41 -9.00 -8.17
CA ARG A 111 9.21 -8.91 -9.40
C ARG A 111 8.79 -10.06 -10.33
N VAL A 112 8.07 -9.77 -11.41
CA VAL A 112 7.81 -10.76 -12.46
C VAL A 112 9.09 -10.93 -13.27
N PHE A 113 9.63 -12.15 -13.33
CA PHE A 113 10.68 -12.54 -14.27
C PHE A 113 10.18 -13.69 -15.14
N GLY A 114 10.16 -13.49 -16.46
CA GLY A 114 9.92 -14.55 -17.42
C GLY A 114 9.38 -14.04 -18.75
N SER A 115 10.20 -14.10 -19.81
CA SER A 115 9.73 -14.07 -21.19
C SER A 115 9.58 -15.51 -21.67
N MET A 116 8.38 -15.89 -22.10
CA MET A 116 8.13 -17.19 -22.73
C MET A 116 8.20 -17.01 -24.25
N GLU A 117 9.28 -17.47 -24.89
CA GLU A 117 9.40 -17.49 -26.35
C GLU A 117 8.80 -18.81 -26.86
N MET A 118 7.64 -18.72 -27.52
CA MET A 118 7.04 -19.84 -28.23
C MET A 118 7.52 -19.80 -29.68
N ARG A 119 8.25 -20.83 -30.10
CA ARG A 119 8.55 -21.06 -31.52
C ARG A 119 7.46 -21.93 -32.11
N LYS A 120 6.99 -21.54 -33.29
CA LYS A 120 6.06 -22.33 -34.08
C LYS A 120 6.90 -23.19 -35.03
N ASP A 121 6.68 -24.50 -34.98
CA ASP A 121 7.16 -25.44 -36.00
C ASP A 121 6.43 -25.20 -37.34
#